data_AF-A0A356GF18-F1
#
_entry.id   AF-A0A356GF18-F1
#
_cell.length_a   1.000
_cell.length_b   1.000
_cell.length_c   1.000
_cell.angle_alpha   90.00
_cell.angle_beta   90.00
_cell.angle_gamma   90.00
#
_symmetry.space_group_name_H-M   'P 1'
#
loop_
_entity.id
_entity.type
_entity.pdbx_description
1 polymer ?
#
loop_
_entity_poly.entity_id
_entity_poly.type
_entity_poly.pdbx_seq_one_letter_code
_entity_poly.pdbx_strand_id
1 'polypeptide(L)' 'MTVLKVEAMHCPHCVARIEKALSEAGLKFSVSLEKKTVTIDGCDGCVKKAVGILDDLGFDAVKA' A
#
# COMPACT_ATOMS: atom_id res chain seq x y z
N MET A 1 9.33 8.27 -5.43
CA MET A 1 8.17 7.36 -5.49
C MET A 1 8.65 5.92 -5.55
N THR A 2 8.04 5.04 -4.77
CA THR A 2 8.33 3.59 -4.75
C THR A 2 7.05 2.82 -4.99
N VAL A 3 7.09 1.85 -5.90
CA VAL A 3 5.96 0.98 -6.21
C VAL A 3 6.12 -0.34 -5.45
N LEU A 4 5.05 -0.76 -4.79
CA LEU A 4 4.92 -2.03 -4.07
C LEU A 4 3.87 -2.88 -4.78
N LYS A 5 4.19 -4.13 -5.11
CA LYS A 5 3.23 -5.14 -5.55
C LYS A 5 2.55 -5.78 -4.35
N VAL A 6 1.24 -5.94 -4.44
CA VAL A 6 0.37 -6.50 -3.40
C VAL A 6 -0.57 -7.52 -4.04
N GLU A 7 -0.09 -8.75 -4.23
CA GLU A 7 -0.79 -9.78 -5.02
C GLU A 7 -2.16 -10.18 -4.48
N ALA A 8 -2.33 -10.10 -3.16
CA ALA A 8 -3.56 -10.46 -2.46
C ALA A 8 -4.69 -9.41 -2.58
N MET A 9 -4.41 -8.23 -3.16
CA MET A 9 -5.42 -7.19 -3.39
C MET A 9 -6.29 -7.56 -4.60
N HIS A 10 -7.47 -8.14 -4.36
CA HIS A 10 -8.34 -8.71 -5.39
C HIS A 10 -9.78 -8.16 -5.42
N CYS A 11 -10.14 -7.27 -4.49
CA CYS A 11 -11.46 -6.65 -4.49
C CYS A 11 -11.43 -5.16 -4.08
N PRO A 12 -12.47 -4.38 -4.42
CA PRO A 12 -12.57 -2.97 -4.02
C PRO A 12 -12.53 -2.75 -2.51
N HIS A 13 -12.99 -3.71 -1.71
CA HIS A 13 -12.89 -3.62 -0.25
C HIS A 13 -11.43 -3.72 0.25
N CYS A 14 -10.57 -4.51 -0.41
CA CYS A 14 -9.14 -4.53 -0.10
C CYS A 14 -8.52 -3.15 -0.35
N VAL A 15 -8.86 -2.52 -1.48
CA VAL A 15 -8.41 -1.16 -1.84
C VAL A 15 -8.84 -0.18 -0.75
N ALA A 16 -10.14 -0.10 -0.44
CA ALA A 16 -10.67 0.83 0.54
C ALA A 16 -10.00 0.67 1.92
N ARG A 17 -9.71 -0.56 2.34
CA ARG A 17 -9.04 -0.85 3.61
C ARG A 17 -7.59 -0.35 3.61
N ILE A 18 -6.86 -0.57 2.53
CA ILE A 18 -5.48 -0.08 2.37
C ILE A 18 -5.44 1.45 2.31
N GLU A 19 -6.29 2.06 1.48
CA GLU A 19 -6.35 3.52 1.33
C GLU A 19 -6.66 4.21 2.66
N LYS A 20 -7.62 3.66 3.43
CA LYS A 20 -7.96 4.17 4.75
C LYS A 20 -6.76 4.14 5.70
N ALA A 21 -6.09 2.99 5.83
CA ALA A 21 -4.98 2.84 6.76
C ALA A 21 -3.78 3.73 6.40
N LEU A 22 -3.44 3.82 5.10
CA LEU A 22 -2.34 4.67 4.64
C LEU A 22 -2.68 6.18 4.78
N SER A 23 -3.95 6.55 4.61
CA SER A 23 -4.42 7.93 4.86
C SER A 23 -4.35 8.30 6.33
N GLU A 24 -4.82 7.43 7.24
CA GLU A 24 -4.72 7.61 8.69
C GLU A 24 -3.24 7.71 9.14
N ALA A 25 -2.34 7.04 8.43
CA ALA A 25 -0.90 7.14 8.66
C ALA A 25 -0.25 8.42 8.10
N GLY A 26 -1.01 9.27 7.39
CA GLY A 26 -0.55 10.54 6.81
C GLY A 26 0.40 10.37 5.62
N LEU A 27 0.32 9.24 4.91
CA LEU A 27 1.19 8.95 3.77
C LEU A 27 0.59 9.52 2.48
N LYS A 28 1.47 9.93 1.55
CA LYS A 28 1.07 10.19 0.16
C LYS A 28 1.22 8.90 -0.63
N PHE A 29 0.12 8.44 -1.23
CA PHE A 29 0.10 7.17 -1.94
C PHE A 29 -0.93 7.13 -3.06
N SER A 30 -0.87 6.08 -3.87
CA SER A 30 -1.90 5.72 -4.85
C SER A 30 -2.05 4.20 -4.88
N VAL A 31 -3.29 3.70 -4.90
CA VAL A 31 -3.59 2.26 -4.95
C VAL A 31 -4.21 1.92 -6.30
N SER A 32 -3.75 0.84 -6.92
CA SER A 32 -4.31 0.32 -8.17
C SER A 32 -4.66 -1.15 -8.01
N LEU A 33 -5.96 -1.45 -8.04
CA LEU A 33 -6.47 -2.83 -8.03
C LEU A 33 -6.09 -3.56 -9.31
N GLU A 34 -6.23 -2.91 -10.47
CA GLU A 34 -5.91 -3.49 -11.78
C GLU A 34 -4.45 -3.93 -11.88
N LYS A 35 -3.53 -3.10 -11.37
CA LYS A 35 -2.09 -3.40 -11.37
C LYS A 35 -1.65 -4.19 -10.14
N LYS A 36 -2.53 -4.36 -9.16
CA LYS A 36 -2.21 -4.89 -7.83
C LYS A 36 -1.02 -4.18 -7.17
N THR A 37 -1.01 -2.85 -7.23
CA THR A 37 0.11 -2.06 -6.70
C THR A 37 -0.33 -0.96 -5.74
N VAL A 38 0.54 -0.68 -4.76
CA VAL A 38 0.50 0.52 -3.93
C VAL A 38 1.75 1.35 -4.25
N THR A 39 1.58 2.58 -4.69
CA THR A 39 2.67 3.52 -4.93
C THR A 39 2.78 4.47 -3.75
N ILE A 40 3.96 4.60 -3.16
CA ILE A 40 4.25 5.53 -2.07
C ILE A 40 5.07 6.69 -2.61
N ASP A 41 4.56 7.90 -2.42
CA ASP A 41 5.25 9.14 -2.74
C ASP A 41 5.85 9.77 -1.47
N GLY A 42 6.98 9.23 -1.04
CA GLY A 42 7.67 9.68 0.16
C GLY A 42 9.10 9.16 0.23
N CYS A 43 9.74 9.39 1.39
CA CYS A 43 11.10 8.91 1.66
C CYS A 43 11.12 7.42 2.02
N ASP A 44 12.31 6.84 2.22
CA ASP A 44 12.45 5.43 2.60
C ASP A 44 11.71 5.07 3.91
N GLY A 45 11.61 6.03 4.83
CA GLY A 45 10.80 5.87 6.05
C GLY A 45 9.30 5.73 5.76
N CYS A 46 8.78 6.47 4.79
CA CYS A 46 7.39 6.35 4.34
C CYS A 46 7.10 4.98 3.73
N VAL A 47 8.03 4.45 2.93
CA VAL A 47 7.91 3.13 2.32
C VAL A 47 7.90 2.04 3.39
N LYS A 48 8.84 2.08 4.34
CA LYS A 48 8.88 1.12 5.46
C LYS A 48 7.62 1.15 6.31
N LYS A 49 7.11 2.35 6.61
CA LYS A 49 5.84 2.52 7.33
C LYS A 49 4.67 1.91 6.54
N ALA A 50 4.61 2.17 5.23
CA ALA A 50 3.57 1.61 4.37
C ALA A 50 3.61 0.09 4.33
N VAL A 51 4.80 -0.52 4.21
CA VAL A 51 4.97 -1.98 4.24
C VAL A 51 4.48 -2.55 5.56
N GLY A 52 4.88 -1.98 6.70
CA GLY A 52 4.40 -2.44 8.01
C GLY A 52 2.87 -2.36 8.16
N ILE A 53 2.25 -1.27 7.66
CA ILE A 53 0.79 -1.15 7.66
C ILE A 53 0.14 -2.22 6.78
N LEU A 54 0.70 -2.48 5.59
CA LEU A 54 0.19 -3.53 4.69
C LEU A 54 0.30 -4.91 5.35
N ASP A 55 1.42 -5.21 6.00
CA ASP A 55 1.63 -6.47 6.74
C ASP A 55 0.62 -6.60 7.91
N ASP A 56 0.38 -5.56 8.69
CA ASP A 56 -0.62 -5.53 9.78
C ASP A 56 -2.05 -5.76 9.26
N LEU A 57 -2.32 -5.35 8.03
CA LEU A 57 -3.58 -5.62 7.34
C LEU A 57 -3.63 -7.03 6.73
N GLY A 58 -2.53 -7.78 6.69
CA GLY A 58 -2.42 -9.11 6.10
C GLY A 58 -2.17 -9.09 4.59
N PHE A 59 -1.53 -8.03 4.08
CA PHE A 59 -1.15 -7.87 2.69
C PHE A 59 0.36 -7.87 2.53
N ASP A 60 0.92 -8.93 1.94
CA ASP A 60 2.35 -8.95 1.60
C ASP A 60 2.67 -7.93 0.50
N ALA A 61 3.60 -7.02 0.81
CA ALA A 61 4.03 -5.96 -0.08
C ALA A 61 5.50 -6.13 -0.48
N VAL A 62 5.76 -6.39 -1.77
CA VAL A 62 7.13 -6.50 -2.31
C VAL A 62 7.44 -5.36 -3.25
N LYS A 63 8.67 -4.85 -3.23
CA LYS A 63 9.08 -3.79 -4.16
C LYS A 63 8.95 -4.29 -5.60
N ALA A 64 8.28 -3.51 -6.45
CA ALA A 64 7.91 -3.90 -7.81
C ALA A 64 9.09 -4.06 -8.75
#